data_AF-A0A429BLF0-F1
#
_entry.id   AF-A0A429BLF0-F1
#
_cell.length_a   1.000
_cell.length_b   1.000
_cell.length_c   1.000
_cell.angle_alpha   90.00
_cell.angle_beta   90.00
_cell.angle_gamma   90.00
#
_symmetry.space_group_name_H-M   'P 1'
#
loop_
_entity.id
_entity.type
_entity.pdbx_description
1 polymer ?
#
loop_
_entity_poly.entity_id
_entity_poly.type
_entity_poly.pdbx_seq_one_letter_code
_entity_poly.pdbx_strand_id
1 'polypeptide(L)'
;MPASPSTARAINDRLALRLLQQQGSLTAGQLKQLTGLSRPTVADLVERLTDAGLIAVVGEAGEQRRGPNAKLYGIVADRAHLAALDVRTEGVSVIVSDLVGTVLTQASAPIGGDAGTGPAVEQAVALVERVVKEAGADRLHTVGIGAPGLIDPASGELRDSTGLPEWHRSLVAALQERLPEARVIVENETNLAALAEQRDGVAADRDTFVLLWLGHGTGAAVVLDGALRRGASGGTGEIGFLPVPGTTGLPSAVDCEGGFHSLAGSAAIVELARSFGLLVEDASAPEPLAAGVVGKAVALV
;
A
#
# COMPACT_ATOMS: atom_id res chain seq x y z
N MET A 1 -4.92 -0.83 33.54
CA MET A 1 -4.37 0.42 34.14
C MET A 1 -4.84 1.60 33.29
N PRO A 2 -5.33 2.70 33.89
CA PRO A 2 -5.69 3.88 33.12
C PRO A 2 -4.47 4.43 32.37
N ALA A 3 -4.68 4.97 31.17
CA ALA A 3 -3.62 5.54 30.36
C ALA A 3 -2.96 6.71 31.11
N SER A 4 -1.64 6.83 31.01
CA SER A 4 -0.93 7.98 31.56
C SER A 4 -1.39 9.27 30.86
N PRO A 5 -1.24 10.46 31.49
CA PRO A 5 -1.60 11.72 30.86
C PRO A 5 -0.92 11.97 29.50
N SER A 6 0.32 11.51 29.31
CA SER A 6 1.03 11.62 28.03
C SER A 6 0.47 10.67 26.97
N THR A 7 0.12 9.44 27.36
CA THR A 7 -0.53 8.47 26.47
C THR A 7 -1.90 8.96 26.02
N ALA A 8 -2.71 9.50 26.93
CA ALA A 8 -4.03 10.04 26.60
C ALA A 8 -3.93 11.22 25.60
N ARG A 9 -2.94 12.11 25.78
CA ARG A 9 -2.67 13.20 24.84
C ARG A 9 -2.30 12.68 23.45
N ALA A 10 -1.36 11.73 23.37
CA ALA A 10 -0.94 11.16 22.09
C ALA A 10 -2.10 10.45 21.34
N ILE A 11 -3.01 9.80 22.07
CA ILE A 11 -4.22 9.19 21.50
C ILE A 11 -5.14 10.27 20.92
N ASN A 12 -5.38 11.35 21.65
CA ASN A 12 -6.22 12.46 21.19
C ASN A 12 -5.61 13.15 19.96
N ASP A 13 -4.31 13.40 19.96
CA ASP A 13 -3.59 14.03 18.84
C ASP A 13 -3.71 13.16 17.57
N ARG A 14 -3.49 11.84 17.69
CA ARG A 14 -3.69 10.91 16.58
C ARG A 14 -5.13 10.89 16.07
N LEU A 15 -6.10 10.93 16.96
CA LEU A 15 -7.51 10.98 16.58
C LEU A 15 -7.83 12.24 15.77
N ALA A 16 -7.38 13.41 16.23
CA ALA A 16 -7.60 14.67 15.53
C ALA A 16 -6.89 14.72 14.17
N LEU A 17 -5.62 14.28 14.09
CA LEU A 17 -4.90 14.20 12.82
C LEU A 17 -5.58 13.25 11.84
N ARG A 18 -6.08 12.09 12.31
CA ARG A 18 -6.84 11.17 11.47
C ARG A 18 -8.12 11.81 10.92
N LEU A 19 -8.86 12.55 11.76
CA LEU A 19 -10.06 13.26 11.31
C LEU A 19 -9.74 14.34 10.27
N LEU A 20 -8.66 15.10 10.47
CA LEU A 20 -8.20 16.11 9.50
C LEU A 20 -7.73 15.48 8.19
N GLN A 21 -7.08 14.31 8.25
CA GLN A 21 -6.69 13.57 7.05
C GLN A 21 -7.90 13.05 6.27
N GLN A 22 -8.94 12.56 6.97
CA GLN A 22 -10.12 11.96 6.33
C GLN A 22 -11.15 12.98 5.85
N GLN A 23 -11.30 14.12 6.56
CA GLN A 23 -12.35 15.10 6.27
C GLN A 23 -11.84 16.44 5.74
N GLY A 24 -10.51 16.59 5.61
CA GLY A 24 -9.88 17.85 5.26
C GLY A 24 -9.89 18.84 6.43
N SER A 25 -9.99 20.13 6.13
CA SER A 25 -9.89 21.16 7.15
C SER A 25 -11.13 21.24 8.05
N LEU A 26 -10.91 21.36 9.36
CA LEU A 26 -11.97 21.35 10.37
C LEU A 26 -11.82 22.53 11.33
N THR A 27 -12.95 23.05 11.80
CA THR A 27 -12.97 24.01 12.91
C THR A 27 -12.72 23.30 14.24
N ALA A 28 -12.25 24.02 15.26
CA ALA A 28 -12.17 23.49 16.63
C ALA A 28 -13.54 23.00 17.15
N GLY A 29 -14.66 23.60 16.67
CA GLY A 29 -16.01 23.15 16.98
C GLY A 29 -16.33 21.77 16.39
N GLN A 30 -15.97 21.54 15.14
CA GLN A 30 -16.14 20.24 14.48
C GLN A 30 -15.23 19.18 15.10
N LEU A 31 -13.96 19.49 15.38
CA LEU A 31 -13.06 18.58 16.09
C LEU A 31 -13.64 18.18 17.44
N LYS A 32 -14.19 19.11 18.22
CA LYS A 32 -14.89 18.80 19.47
C LYS A 32 -16.06 17.83 19.26
N GLN A 33 -16.91 18.10 18.28
CA GLN A 33 -18.09 17.26 18.01
C GLN A 33 -17.70 15.85 17.58
N LEU A 34 -16.73 15.71 16.68
CA LEU A 34 -16.31 14.43 16.12
C LEU A 34 -15.47 13.60 17.10
N THR A 35 -14.67 14.25 17.94
CA THR A 35 -13.83 13.55 18.94
C THR A 35 -14.55 13.27 20.26
N GLY A 36 -15.63 13.99 20.56
CA GLY A 36 -16.32 13.95 21.86
C GLY A 36 -15.53 14.59 23.02
N LEU A 37 -14.41 15.27 22.73
CA LEU A 37 -13.56 15.89 23.74
C LEU A 37 -14.16 17.18 24.31
N SER A 38 -13.69 17.57 25.50
CA SER A 38 -14.08 18.84 26.11
C SER A 38 -13.51 20.05 25.34
N ARG A 39 -14.16 21.21 25.43
CA ARG A 39 -13.67 22.44 24.76
C ARG A 39 -12.23 22.82 25.18
N PRO A 40 -11.86 22.79 26.48
CA PRO A 40 -10.46 23.02 26.88
C PRO A 40 -9.49 21.99 26.28
N THR A 41 -9.88 20.71 26.21
CA THR A 41 -9.02 19.66 25.65
C THR A 41 -8.76 19.87 24.15
N VAL A 42 -9.77 20.28 23.39
CA VAL A 42 -9.60 20.57 21.96
C VAL A 42 -8.74 21.82 21.75
N ALA A 43 -8.89 22.85 22.59
CA ALA A 43 -8.04 24.03 22.51
C ALA A 43 -6.56 23.69 22.75
N ASP A 44 -6.25 22.95 23.81
CA ASP A 44 -4.89 22.47 24.13
C ASP A 44 -4.31 21.57 23.02
N LEU A 45 -5.14 20.70 22.44
CA LEU A 45 -4.74 19.85 21.32
C LEU A 45 -4.39 20.69 20.07
N VAL A 46 -5.24 21.64 19.70
CA VAL A 46 -5.05 22.48 18.51
C VAL A 46 -3.81 23.35 18.67
N GLU A 47 -3.61 23.95 19.85
CA GLU A 47 -2.42 24.72 20.19
C GLU A 47 -1.16 23.84 20.04
N ARG A 48 -1.13 22.67 20.71
CA ARG A 48 0.02 21.75 20.64
C ARG A 48 0.34 21.29 19.21
N LEU A 49 -0.66 20.92 18.41
CA LEU A 49 -0.44 20.49 17.02
C LEU A 49 0.03 21.64 16.13
N THR A 50 -0.42 22.87 16.41
CA THR A 50 0.02 24.08 15.69
C THR A 50 1.46 24.42 16.06
N ASP A 51 1.81 24.37 17.35
CA ASP A 51 3.17 24.61 17.85
C ASP A 51 4.16 23.57 17.33
N ALA A 52 3.70 22.32 17.13
CA ALA A 52 4.48 21.26 16.49
C ALA A 52 4.61 21.43 14.96
N GLY A 53 3.91 22.39 14.36
CA GLY A 53 3.86 22.60 12.91
C GLY A 53 3.18 21.49 12.13
N LEU A 54 2.30 20.71 12.77
CA LEU A 54 1.56 19.62 12.14
C LEU A 54 0.24 20.10 11.51
N ILE A 55 -0.35 21.15 12.08
CA ILE A 55 -1.54 21.80 11.54
C ILE A 55 -1.33 23.31 11.46
N ALA A 56 -2.07 23.96 10.57
CA ALA A 56 -2.09 25.41 10.44
C ALA A 56 -3.53 25.91 10.20
N VAL A 57 -3.75 27.21 10.38
CA VAL A 57 -4.99 27.85 9.95
C VAL A 57 -4.95 28.00 8.43
N VAL A 58 -5.85 27.31 7.74
CA VAL A 58 -5.91 27.27 6.27
C VAL A 58 -7.09 28.06 5.71
N GLY A 59 -7.87 28.71 6.58
CA GLY A 59 -9.00 29.54 6.19
C GLY A 59 -9.93 29.85 7.36
N GLU A 60 -11.12 30.34 7.01
CA GLU A 60 -12.18 30.66 7.96
C GLU A 60 -13.52 30.12 7.47
N ALA A 61 -14.35 29.62 8.38
CA ALA A 61 -15.70 29.16 8.12
C ALA A 61 -16.73 30.17 8.68
N GLY A 62 -17.67 30.61 7.83
CA GLY A 62 -18.86 31.32 8.28
C GLY A 62 -19.22 32.64 7.59
N GLU A 63 -19.17 32.73 6.26
CA GLU A 63 -19.58 33.94 5.51
C GLU A 63 -21.01 34.47 5.81
N GLN A 64 -21.88 33.70 6.48
CA GLN A 64 -23.29 34.04 6.70
C GLN A 64 -23.77 34.06 8.17
N ARG A 65 -22.90 33.96 9.18
CA ARG A 65 -23.32 33.96 10.61
C ARG A 65 -22.88 35.21 11.37
N ARG A 66 -23.76 35.74 12.23
CA ARG A 66 -23.43 36.82 13.18
C ARG A 66 -22.42 36.29 14.22
N GLY A 67 -21.18 36.74 14.13
CA GLY A 67 -20.07 36.41 15.05
C GLY A 67 -18.72 36.41 14.34
N PRO A 68 -17.58 36.29 15.05
CA PRO A 68 -16.28 36.08 14.41
C PRO A 68 -16.29 34.76 13.63
N ASN A 69 -15.71 34.75 12.43
CA ASN A 69 -15.57 33.53 11.65
C ASN A 69 -14.75 32.48 12.42
N ALA A 70 -15.11 31.22 12.28
CA ALA A 70 -14.39 30.13 12.93
C ALA A 70 -13.16 29.77 12.11
N LYS A 71 -11.97 29.73 12.72
CA LYS A 71 -10.74 29.27 12.06
C LYS A 71 -10.90 27.82 11.59
N LEU A 72 -10.49 27.56 10.35
CA LEU A 72 -10.33 26.21 9.78
C LEU A 72 -8.88 25.78 9.94
N TYR A 73 -8.69 24.61 10.56
CA TYR A 73 -7.38 24.00 10.75
C TYR A 73 -7.21 22.87 9.75
N GLY A 74 -6.06 22.80 9.08
CA GLY A 74 -5.69 21.74 8.15
C GLY A 74 -4.30 21.21 8.46
N ILE A 75 -4.00 19.99 8.00
CA ILE A 75 -2.65 19.41 8.09
C ILE A 75 -1.70 20.24 7.22
N VAL A 76 -0.50 20.52 7.74
CA VAL A 76 0.60 21.10 6.96
C VAL A 76 1.17 19.98 6.08
N ALA A 77 0.64 19.85 4.86
CA ALA A 77 0.83 18.67 4.01
C ALA A 77 2.31 18.44 3.61
N ASP A 78 3.04 19.52 3.32
CA ASP A 78 4.45 19.55 2.94
C ASP A 78 5.42 19.31 4.11
N ARG A 79 4.90 19.13 5.34
CA ARG A 79 5.71 18.87 6.53
C ARG A 79 6.54 17.58 6.41
N ALA A 80 6.10 16.64 5.57
CA ALA A 80 6.85 15.45 5.18
C ALA A 80 6.38 14.93 3.81
N HIS A 81 7.31 14.29 3.10
CA HIS A 81 7.04 13.60 1.85
C HIS A 81 7.21 12.09 2.02
N LEU A 82 6.39 11.33 1.30
CA LEU A 82 6.34 9.87 1.35
C LEU A 82 6.58 9.32 -0.06
N ALA A 83 7.28 8.20 -0.17
CA ALA A 83 7.36 7.45 -1.42
C ALA A 83 6.65 6.11 -1.27
N ALA A 84 5.88 5.72 -2.28
CA ALA A 84 5.28 4.41 -2.41
C ALA A 84 5.85 3.74 -3.66
N LEU A 85 6.42 2.55 -3.49
CA LEU A 85 6.97 1.73 -4.56
C LEU A 85 6.05 0.53 -4.76
N ASP A 86 5.67 0.29 -6.01
CA ASP A 86 5.09 -0.97 -6.43
C ASP A 86 6.13 -1.78 -7.20
N VAL A 87 6.67 -2.80 -6.55
CA VAL A 87 7.73 -3.67 -7.07
C VAL A 87 7.10 -4.93 -7.61
N ARG A 88 7.34 -5.20 -8.90
CA ARG A 88 6.86 -6.38 -9.63
C ARG A 88 8.02 -7.07 -10.33
N THR A 89 7.76 -8.22 -10.92
CA THR A 89 8.79 -9.00 -11.63
C THR A 89 9.30 -8.29 -12.88
N GLU A 90 8.45 -7.52 -13.53
CA GLU A 90 8.67 -6.85 -14.82
C GLU A 90 9.01 -5.36 -14.69
N GLY A 91 9.01 -4.81 -13.47
CA GLY A 91 9.29 -3.39 -13.27
C GLY A 91 8.97 -2.86 -11.89
N VAL A 92 9.15 -1.56 -11.77
CA VAL A 92 8.88 -0.80 -10.55
C VAL A 92 8.10 0.48 -10.90
N SER A 93 7.09 0.80 -10.10
CA SER A 93 6.38 2.08 -10.14
C SER A 93 6.64 2.83 -8.85
N VAL A 94 6.79 4.15 -8.92
CA VAL A 94 7.06 5.03 -7.78
C VAL A 94 6.08 6.18 -7.80
N ILE A 95 5.48 6.45 -6.65
CA ILE A 95 4.69 7.64 -6.37
C ILE A 95 5.36 8.38 -5.22
N VAL A 96 5.47 9.71 -5.32
CA VAL A 96 5.81 10.58 -4.20
C VAL A 96 4.59 11.42 -3.84
N SER A 97 4.23 11.44 -2.56
CA SER A 97 3.09 12.17 -2.03
C SER A 97 3.46 13.07 -0.85
N ASP A 98 2.57 14.01 -0.55
CA ASP A 98 2.56 14.74 0.72
C ASP A 98 1.96 13.88 1.87
N LEU A 99 1.84 14.45 3.07
CA LEU A 99 1.27 13.78 4.26
C LEU A 99 -0.23 13.47 4.17
N VAL A 100 -0.98 14.18 3.33
CA VAL A 100 -2.43 13.95 3.16
C VAL A 100 -2.72 13.00 2.00
N GLY A 101 -1.68 12.55 1.28
CA GLY A 101 -1.78 11.56 0.21
C GLY A 101 -1.94 12.17 -1.18
N THR A 102 -1.76 13.49 -1.33
CA THR A 102 -1.75 14.12 -2.65
C THR A 102 -0.52 13.65 -3.42
N VAL A 103 -0.72 13.05 -4.59
CA VAL A 103 0.37 12.66 -5.48
C VAL A 103 1.03 13.92 -6.05
N LEU A 104 2.32 14.08 -5.79
CA LEU A 104 3.14 15.18 -6.32
C LEU A 104 3.76 14.78 -7.65
N THR A 105 4.37 13.60 -7.70
CA THR A 105 5.01 13.04 -8.90
C THR A 105 4.89 11.52 -8.89
N GLN A 106 4.84 10.93 -10.08
CA GLN A 106 4.89 9.48 -10.26
C GLN A 106 5.65 9.11 -11.53
N ALA A 107 6.30 7.95 -11.52
CA ALA A 107 6.90 7.35 -12.71
C ALA A 107 7.03 5.85 -12.56
N SER A 108 7.19 5.14 -13.68
CA SER A 108 7.49 3.71 -13.71
C SER A 108 8.67 3.43 -14.62
N ALA A 109 9.35 2.30 -14.37
CA ALA A 109 10.39 1.79 -15.23
C ALA A 109 10.28 0.26 -15.35
N PRO A 110 10.39 -0.30 -16.57
CA PRO A 110 10.47 -1.74 -16.75
C PRO A 110 11.82 -2.25 -16.23
N ILE A 111 11.83 -3.39 -15.57
CA ILE A 111 13.04 -4.12 -15.20
C ILE A 111 12.97 -5.47 -15.92
N GLY A 112 13.86 -5.68 -16.88
CA GLY A 112 13.92 -6.91 -17.65
C GLY A 112 14.26 -8.11 -16.76
N GLY A 113 13.69 -9.28 -17.05
CA GLY A 113 13.99 -10.51 -16.30
C GLY A 113 15.45 -11.00 -16.45
N ASP A 114 16.16 -10.51 -17.46
CA ASP A 114 17.59 -10.71 -17.69
C ASP A 114 18.48 -9.63 -17.05
N ALA A 115 17.88 -8.59 -16.45
CA ALA A 115 18.61 -7.59 -15.71
C ALA A 115 19.20 -8.28 -14.47
N GLY A 116 20.53 -8.37 -14.42
CA GLY A 116 21.22 -8.84 -13.22
C GLY A 116 20.85 -8.00 -11.99
N THR A 117 21.01 -8.59 -10.80
CA THR A 117 20.59 -7.99 -9.52
C THR A 117 21.06 -6.55 -9.33
N GLY A 118 22.36 -6.28 -9.54
CA GLY A 118 22.94 -4.94 -9.39
C GLY A 118 22.31 -3.88 -10.32
N PRO A 119 22.34 -4.07 -11.66
CA PRO A 119 21.69 -3.15 -12.59
C PRO A 119 20.21 -2.87 -12.30
N ALA A 120 19.44 -3.90 -11.92
CA ALA A 120 18.03 -3.75 -11.56
C ALA A 120 17.85 -2.84 -10.33
N VAL A 121 18.64 -3.06 -9.28
CA VAL A 121 18.64 -2.21 -8.07
C VAL A 121 19.00 -0.77 -8.40
N GLU A 122 20.10 -0.55 -9.14
CA GLU A 122 20.54 0.81 -9.50
C GLU A 122 19.48 1.54 -10.34
N GLN A 123 18.83 0.85 -11.27
CA GLN A 123 17.75 1.43 -12.06
C GLN A 123 16.55 1.83 -11.21
N ALA A 124 16.15 0.98 -10.25
CA ALA A 124 15.04 1.27 -9.34
C ALA A 124 15.36 2.41 -8.36
N VAL A 125 16.58 2.43 -7.80
CA VAL A 125 17.03 3.53 -6.93
C VAL A 125 17.09 4.85 -7.70
N ALA A 126 17.66 4.84 -8.91
CA ALA A 126 17.71 6.03 -9.77
C ALA A 126 16.31 6.55 -10.12
N LEU A 127 15.33 5.65 -10.30
CA LEU A 127 13.94 6.04 -10.49
C LEU A 127 13.38 6.76 -9.26
N VAL A 128 13.59 6.21 -8.06
CA VAL A 128 13.15 6.84 -6.80
C VAL A 128 13.77 8.23 -6.64
N GLU A 129 15.10 8.34 -6.75
CA GLU A 129 15.82 9.61 -6.59
C GLU A 129 15.33 10.67 -7.59
N ARG A 130 15.06 10.27 -8.84
CA ARG A 130 14.50 11.15 -9.86
C ARG A 130 13.11 11.65 -9.49
N VAL A 131 12.19 10.75 -9.12
CA VAL A 131 10.80 11.11 -8.78
C VAL A 131 10.75 11.99 -7.53
N VAL A 132 11.60 11.72 -6.53
CA VAL A 132 11.73 12.55 -5.33
C VAL A 132 12.20 13.96 -5.67
N LYS A 133 13.22 14.08 -6.53
CA LYS A 133 13.73 15.37 -7.00
C LYS A 133 12.68 16.13 -7.80
N GLU A 134 11.97 15.47 -8.71
CA GLU A 134 10.91 16.07 -9.52
C GLU A 134 9.72 16.53 -8.66
N ALA A 135 9.43 15.83 -7.56
CA ALA A 135 8.42 16.24 -6.57
C ALA A 135 8.82 17.46 -5.74
N GLY A 136 10.07 17.93 -5.82
CA GLY A 136 10.59 19.03 -5.00
C GLY A 136 10.76 18.66 -3.52
N ALA A 137 10.82 17.36 -3.20
CA ALA A 137 11.00 16.89 -1.85
C ALA A 137 12.48 16.88 -1.47
N ASP A 138 12.87 17.67 -0.45
CA ASP A 138 14.25 17.68 0.06
C ASP A 138 14.65 16.33 0.66
N ARG A 139 13.71 15.67 1.33
CA ARG A 139 13.88 14.35 1.96
C ARG A 139 12.55 13.62 2.07
N LEU A 140 12.65 12.29 2.10
CA LEU A 140 11.52 11.42 2.41
C LEU A 140 11.48 11.10 3.89
N HIS A 141 10.28 11.12 4.47
CA HIS A 141 10.04 10.61 5.82
C HIS A 141 9.85 9.09 5.82
N THR A 142 9.20 8.55 4.78
CA THR A 142 8.90 7.12 4.70
C THR A 142 8.89 6.65 3.25
N VAL A 143 9.42 5.44 3.03
CA VAL A 143 9.34 4.70 1.79
C VAL A 143 8.54 3.43 2.07
N GLY A 144 7.33 3.33 1.51
CA GLY A 144 6.54 2.09 1.52
C GLY A 144 6.82 1.29 0.25
N ILE A 145 7.07 0.00 0.38
CA ILE A 145 7.37 -0.91 -0.74
C ILE A 145 6.34 -2.03 -0.70
N GLY A 146 5.54 -2.13 -1.76
CA GLY A 146 4.70 -3.28 -2.06
C GLY A 146 5.43 -4.24 -2.98
N ALA A 147 5.71 -5.46 -2.53
CA ALA A 147 6.44 -6.44 -3.32
C ALA A 147 5.88 -7.86 -3.11
N PRO A 148 5.95 -8.72 -4.14
CA PRO A 148 5.63 -10.14 -3.99
C PRO A 148 6.54 -10.79 -2.95
N GLY A 149 5.98 -11.78 -2.27
CA GLY A 149 6.70 -12.64 -1.33
C GLY A 149 6.28 -12.48 0.13
N LEU A 150 7.01 -13.20 0.97
CA LEU A 150 6.73 -13.35 2.39
C LEU A 150 7.48 -12.30 3.20
N ILE A 151 6.74 -11.42 3.87
CA ILE A 151 7.31 -10.44 4.80
C ILE A 151 7.28 -10.99 6.21
N ASP A 152 8.43 -11.11 6.86
CA ASP A 152 8.50 -11.53 8.26
C ASP A 152 7.82 -10.47 9.16
N PRO A 153 6.75 -10.83 9.91
CA PRO A 153 6.03 -9.83 10.70
C PRO A 153 6.83 -9.27 11.89
N ALA A 154 7.90 -9.94 12.31
CA ALA A 154 8.74 -9.51 13.44
C ALA A 154 9.91 -8.63 12.98
N SER A 155 10.63 -9.00 11.91
CA SER A 155 11.75 -8.21 11.39
C SER A 155 11.36 -7.19 10.33
N GLY A 156 10.23 -7.40 9.63
CA GLY A 156 9.84 -6.61 8.46
C GLY A 156 10.65 -6.91 7.20
N GLU A 157 11.42 -8.01 7.21
CA GLU A 157 12.29 -8.39 6.10
C GLU A 157 11.54 -9.21 5.05
N LEU A 158 11.87 -8.96 3.78
CA LEU A 158 11.43 -9.78 2.65
C LEU A 158 12.23 -11.08 2.61
N ARG A 159 11.53 -12.19 2.88
CA ARG A 159 12.10 -13.55 2.90
C ARG A 159 12.43 -14.05 1.50
N ASP A 160 13.24 -15.10 1.48
CA ASP A 160 13.73 -15.67 0.23
C ASP A 160 12.65 -16.59 -0.29
N SER A 161 12.34 -16.48 -1.57
CA SER A 161 11.32 -17.30 -2.19
C SER A 161 11.84 -17.75 -3.55
N THR A 162 11.67 -19.04 -3.84
CA THR A 162 11.94 -19.54 -5.17
C THR A 162 11.02 -18.83 -6.16
N GLY A 163 11.59 -18.38 -7.28
CA GLY A 163 10.84 -17.71 -8.35
C GLY A 163 10.73 -16.20 -8.27
N LEU A 164 11.15 -15.56 -7.17
CA LEU A 164 11.24 -14.10 -7.09
C LEU A 164 12.65 -13.58 -7.42
N PRO A 165 12.79 -12.46 -8.14
CA PRO A 165 14.10 -11.88 -8.43
C PRO A 165 14.82 -11.40 -7.16
N GLU A 166 16.10 -11.74 -7.03
CA GLU A 166 16.96 -11.32 -5.90
C GLU A 166 16.98 -9.79 -5.72
N TRP A 167 16.86 -9.04 -6.82
CA TRP A 167 16.88 -7.58 -6.79
C TRP A 167 15.75 -6.97 -5.94
N HIS A 168 14.63 -7.67 -5.72
CA HIS A 168 13.56 -7.19 -4.84
C HIS A 168 14.09 -6.96 -3.42
N ARG A 169 14.77 -7.96 -2.85
CA ARG A 169 15.39 -7.85 -1.51
C ARG A 169 16.54 -6.84 -1.53
N SER A 170 17.42 -6.93 -2.52
CA SER A 170 18.57 -6.03 -2.61
C SER A 170 18.16 -4.57 -2.75
N LEU A 171 17.03 -4.27 -3.39
CA LEU A 171 16.47 -2.92 -3.48
C LEU A 171 16.06 -2.38 -2.11
N VAL A 172 15.44 -3.19 -1.25
CA VAL A 172 15.06 -2.77 0.12
C VAL A 172 16.32 -2.35 0.90
N ALA A 173 17.37 -3.17 0.86
CA ALA A 173 18.63 -2.88 1.53
C ALA A 173 19.29 -1.62 0.94
N ALA A 174 19.32 -1.49 -0.39
CA ALA A 174 19.89 -0.31 -1.06
C ALA A 174 19.13 0.97 -0.69
N LEU A 175 17.79 0.94 -0.62
CA LEU A 175 17.00 2.11 -0.22
C LEU A 175 17.24 2.48 1.24
N GLN A 176 17.40 1.51 2.15
CA GLN A 176 17.76 1.77 3.55
C GLN A 176 19.15 2.43 3.67
N GLU A 177 20.12 1.99 2.87
CA GLU A 177 21.47 2.56 2.85
C GLU A 177 21.49 3.97 2.24
N ARG A 178 20.80 4.16 1.11
CA ARG A 178 20.78 5.42 0.35
C ARG A 178 19.91 6.49 0.97
N LEU A 179 18.87 6.10 1.71
CA LEU A 179 17.90 7.00 2.35
C LEU A 179 17.86 6.79 3.87
N PRO A 180 18.98 7.01 4.60
CA PRO A 180 19.10 6.63 6.00
C PRO A 180 18.18 7.41 6.96
N GLU A 181 17.66 8.56 6.54
CA GLU A 181 16.67 9.34 7.30
C GLU A 181 15.23 8.84 7.10
N ALA A 182 14.98 8.11 6.01
CA ALA A 182 13.65 7.63 5.67
C ALA A 182 13.37 6.29 6.33
N ARG A 183 12.17 6.14 6.90
CA ARG A 183 11.69 4.84 7.35
C ARG A 183 11.30 4.00 6.13
N VAL A 184 12.03 2.91 5.85
CA VAL A 184 11.67 1.95 4.82
C VAL A 184 10.76 0.87 5.42
N ILE A 185 9.61 0.62 4.79
CA ILE A 185 8.61 -0.36 5.19
C ILE A 185 8.32 -1.23 3.97
N VAL A 186 8.32 -2.53 4.15
CA VAL A 186 7.94 -3.49 3.10
C VAL A 186 6.67 -4.19 3.52
N GLU A 187 5.78 -4.42 2.57
CA GLU A 187 4.56 -5.20 2.74
C GLU A 187 4.28 -6.00 1.47
N ASN A 188 3.57 -7.11 1.62
CA ASN A 188 3.05 -7.85 0.48
C ASN A 188 2.03 -7.00 -0.30
N GLU A 189 2.10 -7.03 -1.63
CA GLU A 189 1.23 -6.27 -2.51
C GLU A 189 -0.25 -6.63 -2.38
N THR A 190 -0.56 -7.92 -2.15
CA THR A 190 -1.94 -8.38 -1.94
C THR A 190 -2.50 -7.81 -0.64
N ASN A 191 -1.66 -7.73 0.39
CA ASN A 191 -2.01 -7.08 1.66
C ASN A 191 -2.25 -5.58 1.49
N LEU A 192 -1.38 -4.88 0.75
CA LEU A 192 -1.57 -3.45 0.46
C LEU A 192 -2.82 -3.18 -0.38
N ALA A 193 -3.13 -4.05 -1.35
CA ALA A 193 -4.36 -3.97 -2.12
C ALA A 193 -5.59 -4.07 -1.21
N ALA A 194 -5.62 -5.01 -0.26
CA ALA A 194 -6.72 -5.11 0.70
C ALA A 194 -6.84 -3.86 1.59
N LEU A 195 -5.72 -3.29 2.03
CA LEU A 195 -5.73 -2.03 2.79
C LEU A 195 -6.24 -0.85 1.94
N ALA A 196 -5.92 -0.80 0.65
CA ALA A 196 -6.44 0.20 -0.26
C ALA A 196 -7.96 0.04 -0.45
N GLU A 197 -8.44 -1.19 -0.67
CA GLU A 197 -9.87 -1.48 -0.79
C GLU A 197 -10.66 -1.17 0.48
N GLN A 198 -10.07 -1.39 1.65
CA GLN A 198 -10.66 -1.01 2.93
C GLN A 198 -10.66 0.50 3.18
N ARG A 199 -9.69 1.24 2.64
CA ARG A 199 -9.57 2.68 2.87
C ARG A 199 -10.52 3.45 1.98
N ASP A 200 -10.44 3.21 0.67
CA ASP A 200 -11.08 4.05 -0.35
C ASP A 200 -11.84 3.22 -1.42
N GLY A 201 -11.81 1.89 -1.34
CA GLY A 201 -12.36 1.02 -2.37
C GLY A 201 -13.67 0.33 -1.99
N VAL A 202 -13.91 -0.86 -2.55
CA VAL A 202 -15.19 -1.57 -2.43
C VAL A 202 -15.45 -2.13 -1.04
N ALA A 203 -14.43 -2.17 -0.19
CA ALA A 203 -14.50 -2.68 1.18
C ALA A 203 -14.49 -1.56 2.24
N ALA A 204 -14.71 -0.29 1.85
CA ALA A 204 -14.68 0.85 2.77
C ALA A 204 -15.70 0.76 3.93
N ASP A 205 -16.82 0.04 3.73
CA ASP A 205 -17.84 -0.21 4.74
C ASP A 205 -17.67 -1.57 5.45
N ARG A 206 -16.55 -2.28 5.22
CA ARG A 206 -16.29 -3.63 5.74
C ARG A 206 -15.06 -3.68 6.63
N ASP A 207 -15.25 -4.18 7.84
CA ASP A 207 -14.15 -4.47 8.77
C ASP A 207 -13.62 -5.92 8.63
N THR A 208 -14.39 -6.81 7.98
CA THR A 208 -14.07 -8.22 7.86
C THR A 208 -14.31 -8.70 6.42
N PHE A 209 -13.23 -9.04 5.72
CA PHE A 209 -13.27 -9.52 4.34
C PHE A 209 -11.98 -10.26 3.96
N VAL A 210 -12.04 -10.95 2.82
CA VAL A 210 -10.87 -11.53 2.15
C VAL A 210 -10.79 -10.93 0.76
N LEU A 211 -9.64 -10.37 0.40
CA LEU A 211 -9.32 -10.02 -0.97
C LEU A 211 -8.63 -11.21 -1.63
N LEU A 212 -9.11 -11.63 -2.80
CA LEU A 212 -8.47 -12.65 -3.61
C LEU A 212 -7.71 -11.96 -4.75
N TRP A 213 -6.41 -12.21 -4.82
CA TRP A 213 -5.55 -11.73 -5.89
C TRP A 213 -5.32 -12.84 -6.89
N LEU A 214 -5.90 -12.68 -8.08
CA LEU A 214 -5.81 -13.62 -9.20
C LEU A 214 -5.13 -12.93 -10.37
N GLY A 215 -3.81 -13.06 -10.45
CA GLY A 215 -3.00 -12.38 -11.45
C GLY A 215 -1.85 -13.25 -11.92
N HIS A 216 -0.65 -12.66 -12.01
CA HIS A 216 0.56 -13.45 -12.25
C HIS A 216 0.70 -14.52 -11.19
N GLY A 217 0.77 -14.10 -9.92
CA GLY A 217 0.59 -14.93 -8.73
C GLY A 217 -0.87 -15.11 -8.30
N THR A 218 -1.10 -16.08 -7.41
CA THR A 218 -2.38 -16.28 -6.73
C THR A 218 -2.20 -16.11 -5.23
N GLY A 219 -2.91 -15.15 -4.66
CA GLY A 219 -2.78 -14.81 -3.25
C GLY A 219 -4.11 -14.37 -2.65
N ALA A 220 -4.10 -14.16 -1.35
CA ALA A 220 -5.22 -13.60 -0.62
C ALA A 220 -4.72 -12.70 0.50
N ALA A 221 -5.50 -11.68 0.84
CA ALA A 221 -5.29 -10.89 2.04
C ALA A 221 -6.52 -11.03 2.93
N VAL A 222 -6.27 -11.32 4.21
CA VAL A 222 -7.32 -11.56 5.20
C VAL A 222 -7.38 -10.38 6.16
N VAL A 223 -8.53 -9.71 6.19
CA VAL A 223 -8.81 -8.60 7.12
C VAL A 223 -9.94 -9.03 8.04
N LEU A 224 -9.70 -8.99 9.35
CA LEU A 224 -10.71 -9.31 10.37
C LEU A 224 -10.72 -8.19 11.42
N ASP A 225 -11.90 -7.72 11.81
CA ASP A 225 -12.08 -6.64 12.81
C ASP A 225 -11.33 -5.34 12.45
N GLY A 226 -11.25 -5.00 11.17
CA GLY A 226 -10.55 -3.83 10.66
C GLY A 226 -9.03 -3.99 10.63
N ALA A 227 -8.51 -5.18 10.90
CA ALA A 227 -7.08 -5.45 11.00
C ALA A 227 -6.62 -6.52 10.01
N LEU A 228 -5.62 -6.15 9.21
CA LEU A 228 -4.91 -7.07 8.33
C LEU A 228 -4.23 -8.18 9.14
N ARG A 229 -4.41 -9.43 8.71
CA ARG A 229 -3.86 -10.63 9.36
C ARG A 229 -2.68 -11.16 8.56
N ARG A 230 -1.46 -10.95 9.05
CA ARG A 230 -0.21 -11.44 8.44
C ARG A 230 0.14 -12.89 8.83
N GLY A 231 -0.45 -13.39 9.91
CA GLY A 231 -0.10 -14.70 10.48
C GLY A 231 1.22 -14.67 11.24
N ALA A 232 1.62 -15.81 11.80
CA ALA A 232 2.84 -15.90 12.62
C ALA A 232 4.14 -15.83 11.79
N SER A 233 4.09 -16.26 10.54
CA SER A 233 5.24 -16.32 9.63
C SER A 233 5.19 -15.32 8.47
N GLY A 234 4.12 -14.52 8.37
CA GLY A 234 3.89 -13.62 7.24
C GLY A 234 3.16 -14.25 6.04
N GLY A 235 2.89 -15.56 6.07
CA GLY A 235 2.30 -16.31 4.95
C GLY A 235 0.79 -16.48 4.98
N THR A 236 0.05 -15.65 5.72
CA THR A 236 -1.41 -15.70 5.64
C THR A 236 -1.85 -15.35 4.22
N GLY A 237 -2.68 -16.21 3.64
CA GLY A 237 -3.26 -15.96 2.32
C GLY A 237 -2.37 -16.36 1.15
N GLU A 238 -1.28 -17.10 1.41
CA GLU A 238 -0.49 -17.80 0.38
C GLU A 238 -1.25 -19.01 -0.21
N ILE A 239 -2.46 -18.75 -0.74
CA ILE A 239 -3.38 -19.78 -1.23
C ILE A 239 -2.82 -20.50 -2.46
N GLY A 240 -1.86 -19.91 -3.17
CA GLY A 240 -1.15 -20.55 -4.28
C GLY A 240 -0.43 -21.83 -3.86
N PHE A 241 -0.03 -21.95 -2.59
CA PHE A 241 0.65 -23.12 -2.03
C PHE A 241 -0.31 -24.21 -1.51
N LEU A 242 -1.63 -24.05 -1.68
CA LEU A 242 -2.57 -25.08 -1.24
C LEU A 242 -2.48 -26.31 -2.15
N PRO A 243 -2.28 -27.53 -1.59
CA PRO A 243 -2.40 -28.74 -2.37
C PRO A 243 -3.87 -28.96 -2.75
N VAL A 244 -4.14 -29.08 -4.05
CA VAL A 244 -5.49 -29.23 -4.59
C VAL A 244 -5.55 -30.37 -5.60
N PRO A 245 -6.70 -31.05 -5.76
CA PRO A 245 -6.85 -32.05 -6.82
C PRO A 245 -6.58 -31.45 -8.20
N GLY A 246 -5.85 -32.18 -9.04
CA GLY A 246 -5.53 -31.78 -10.42
C GLY A 246 -4.10 -31.28 -10.62
N THR A 247 -3.33 -31.04 -9.55
CA THR A 247 -1.90 -30.73 -9.66
C THR A 247 -1.07 -31.99 -9.87
N THR A 248 0.11 -31.84 -10.47
CA THR A 248 1.04 -32.95 -10.78
C THR A 248 1.96 -33.32 -9.61
N GLY A 249 1.93 -32.57 -8.51
CA GLY A 249 2.83 -32.72 -7.37
C GLY A 249 2.32 -31.97 -6.13
N LEU A 250 3.20 -31.82 -5.14
CA LEU A 250 2.95 -31.04 -3.93
C LEU A 250 3.88 -29.82 -3.90
N PRO A 251 3.39 -28.66 -3.44
CA PRO A 251 4.24 -27.50 -3.23
C PRO A 251 5.17 -27.70 -2.02
N SER A 252 6.19 -26.85 -1.95
CA SER A 252 7.12 -26.79 -0.82
C SER A 252 6.90 -25.53 0.01
N ALA A 253 7.71 -25.31 1.04
CA ALA A 253 7.63 -24.11 1.86
C ALA A 253 8.09 -22.82 1.14
N VAL A 254 8.78 -22.93 0.00
CA VAL A 254 9.39 -21.81 -0.73
C VAL A 254 9.06 -21.82 -2.23
N ASP A 255 8.30 -22.82 -2.67
CA ASP A 255 7.90 -22.99 -4.07
C ASP A 255 6.44 -23.45 -4.15
N CYS A 256 5.63 -22.72 -4.89
CA CYS A 256 4.21 -22.97 -5.07
C CYS A 256 3.90 -23.94 -6.22
N GLU A 257 4.91 -24.41 -6.95
CA GLU A 257 4.75 -25.43 -7.98
C GLU A 257 4.08 -26.71 -7.44
N GLY A 258 3.09 -27.21 -8.17
CA GLY A 258 2.24 -28.32 -7.72
C GLY A 258 1.15 -27.91 -6.71
N GLY A 259 1.04 -26.63 -6.36
CA GLY A 259 -0.06 -26.06 -5.59
C GLY A 259 -1.18 -25.48 -6.46
N PHE A 260 -2.16 -24.83 -5.83
CA PHE A 260 -3.27 -24.15 -6.50
C PHE A 260 -2.82 -23.13 -7.54
N HIS A 261 -1.65 -22.50 -7.34
CA HIS A 261 -1.06 -21.59 -8.31
C HIS A 261 -0.89 -22.22 -9.70
N SER A 262 -0.45 -23.48 -9.77
CA SER A 262 -0.25 -24.20 -11.04
C SER A 262 -1.55 -24.44 -11.82
N LEU A 263 -2.72 -24.19 -11.22
CA LEU A 263 -4.02 -24.32 -11.88
C LEU A 263 -4.70 -22.96 -12.14
N ALA A 264 -4.51 -22.00 -11.23
CA ALA A 264 -5.25 -20.74 -11.22
C ALA A 264 -4.42 -19.49 -11.54
N GLY A 265 -3.09 -19.62 -11.62
CA GLY A 265 -2.21 -18.55 -12.06
C GLY A 265 -2.44 -18.18 -13.53
N SER A 266 -2.15 -16.92 -13.88
CA SER A 266 -2.37 -16.41 -15.25
C SER A 266 -1.82 -17.32 -16.36
N ALA A 267 -0.61 -17.87 -16.18
CA ALA A 267 0.01 -18.77 -17.15
C ALA A 267 -0.81 -20.06 -17.35
N ALA A 268 -1.27 -20.68 -16.26
CA ALA A 268 -2.08 -21.88 -16.30
C ALA A 268 -3.44 -21.64 -16.98
N ILE A 269 -4.08 -20.49 -16.71
CA ILE A 269 -5.34 -20.10 -17.36
C ILE A 269 -5.14 -19.89 -18.87
N VAL A 270 -4.05 -19.24 -19.28
CA VAL A 270 -3.72 -19.05 -20.70
C VAL A 270 -3.41 -20.38 -21.40
N GLU A 271 -2.68 -21.28 -20.74
CA GLU A 271 -2.40 -22.62 -21.27
C GLU A 271 -3.68 -23.44 -21.44
N LEU A 272 -4.56 -23.41 -20.43
CA LEU A 272 -5.87 -24.04 -20.50
C LEU A 272 -6.69 -23.48 -21.66
N ALA A 273 -6.79 -22.16 -21.79
CA ALA A 273 -7.48 -21.51 -22.90
C ALA A 273 -6.93 -21.95 -24.27
N ARG A 274 -5.60 -22.03 -24.40
CA ARG A 274 -4.92 -22.52 -25.63
C ARG A 274 -5.33 -23.96 -25.95
N SER A 275 -5.43 -24.84 -24.95
CA SER A 275 -5.88 -26.23 -25.15
C SER A 275 -7.31 -26.35 -25.71
N PHE A 276 -8.15 -25.33 -25.48
CA PHE A 276 -9.51 -25.22 -26.01
C PHE A 276 -9.61 -24.36 -27.28
N GLY A 277 -8.48 -23.95 -27.86
CA GLY A 277 -8.44 -23.11 -29.06
C GLY A 277 -8.81 -21.64 -28.83
N LEU A 278 -8.86 -21.19 -27.57
CA LEU A 278 -9.12 -19.80 -27.22
C LEU A 278 -7.80 -19.02 -27.20
N LEU A 279 -7.48 -18.39 -28.33
CA LEU A 279 -6.34 -17.49 -28.45
C LEU A 279 -6.78 -16.03 -28.34
N VAL A 280 -6.04 -15.22 -27.60
CA VAL A 280 -6.11 -13.75 -27.66
C VAL A 280 -4.91 -13.30 -28.50
N GLU A 281 -5.16 -12.52 -29.56
CA GLU A 281 -4.09 -11.90 -30.34
C GLU A 281 -3.40 -10.80 -29.51
N ASP A 282 -2.08 -10.70 -29.66
CA ASP A 282 -1.13 -10.27 -28.64
C ASP A 282 -0.96 -8.74 -28.43
N ALA A 283 -0.41 -8.42 -27.25
CA ALA A 283 0.52 -7.33 -26.88
C ALA A 283 0.07 -5.86 -26.78
N SER A 284 -1.14 -5.45 -27.18
CA SER A 284 -1.54 -4.02 -27.07
C SER A 284 -2.79 -3.73 -26.23
N ALA A 285 -3.37 -4.74 -25.59
CA ALA A 285 -4.52 -4.53 -24.71
C ALA A 285 -4.04 -4.04 -23.32
N PRO A 286 -4.70 -3.04 -22.71
CA PRO A 286 -4.40 -2.61 -21.34
C PRO A 286 -4.76 -3.66 -20.28
N GLU A 287 -5.44 -4.74 -20.68
CA GLU A 287 -5.93 -5.80 -19.81
C GLU A 287 -4.98 -7.02 -19.83
N PRO A 288 -4.68 -7.66 -18.68
CA PRO A 288 -3.86 -8.86 -18.63
C PRO A 288 -4.40 -9.99 -19.52
N LEU A 289 -3.51 -10.71 -20.22
CA LEU A 289 -3.89 -11.79 -21.17
C LEU A 289 -4.84 -12.83 -20.58
N ALA A 290 -4.63 -13.23 -19.32
CA ALA A 290 -5.49 -14.18 -18.61
C ALA A 290 -6.94 -13.67 -18.46
N ALA A 291 -7.13 -12.39 -18.15
CA ALA A 291 -8.46 -11.81 -18.06
C ALA A 291 -9.14 -11.77 -19.45
N GLY A 292 -8.39 -11.44 -20.50
CA GLY A 292 -8.88 -11.47 -21.88
C GLY A 292 -9.35 -12.85 -22.34
N VAL A 293 -8.61 -13.93 -22.04
CA VAL A 293 -9.05 -15.29 -22.40
C VAL A 293 -10.27 -15.72 -21.60
N VAL A 294 -10.39 -15.33 -20.32
CA VAL A 294 -11.56 -15.61 -19.48
C VAL A 294 -12.79 -14.88 -20.03
N GLY A 295 -12.66 -13.60 -20.38
CA GLY A 295 -13.74 -12.82 -20.99
C GLY A 295 -14.26 -13.45 -22.28
N LYS A 296 -13.36 -13.93 -23.16
CA LYS A 296 -13.74 -14.68 -24.37
C LYS A 296 -14.45 -15.99 -24.04
N ALA A 297 -13.98 -16.75 -23.05
CA ALA A 297 -14.60 -18.01 -22.66
C ALA A 297 -16.03 -17.79 -22.14
N VAL A 298 -16.26 -16.77 -21.30
CA VAL A 298 -17.57 -16.43 -20.76
C VAL A 298 -18.55 -16.01 -21.88
N ALA A 299 -18.07 -15.30 -22.90
CA ALA A 299 -18.91 -14.88 -24.03
C ALA A 299 -19.38 -16.02 -24.94
N LEU A 300 -18.84 -17.23 -24.80
CA LEU A 300 -19.24 -18.42 -25.57
C LEU A 300 -20.35 -19.24 -24.88
N VAL A 301 -20.71 -18.89 -23.64
CA VAL A 301 -21.75 -19.55 -22.81
C VAL A 301 -23.02 -18.70 -22.82
#